data_AF-A0A9N9F3B2-F1
#
_entry.id   AF-A0A9N9F3B2-F1
#
_cell.length_a   1.000
_cell.length_b   1.000
_cell.length_c   1.000
_cell.angle_alpha   90.00
_cell.angle_beta   90.00
_cell.angle_gamma   90.00
#
_symmetry.space_group_name_H-M   'P 1'
#
loop_
_entity.id
_entity.type
_entity.pdbx_description
1 polymer ?
#
loop_
_entity_poly.entity_id
_entity_poly.type
_entity_poly.pdbx_seq_one_letter_code
_entity_poly.pdbx_strand_id
1 'polypeptide(L)'
;MAATNLNDDSVPDVPLAFVFNSYLDELTEDIRARPIPWEGYQKAGLITQEELDLLKRIDKQSREQLRSVMQKDADRYAELYTSLLETLKRVDTVQHILVMTNDMLSDDEKRASYFHKLSSKNSDLPYRPFLKILNADDEFIQLSSAKVLTILMCSAPEPLPFDVTDFFNWINVKLKSNNLNICDLSVQILESILKVPSCRFQFWEMPHGIDTKYDLIPTLINIAKCAIKEKIIRIIIRTFRNLVEKAPEANLPAMLVAKLLNFCENLSVRKWSDSEIVEDIEFLKAQLQENFQSLTTFDEYASEIRSGMLQWSPPHESEQFWKQNVTKLNDQGHELLKILSRLLSTSSDNTVLAVAAHDLGQYVKYYPDGKKILQEIGAKQRVMELMTHEDPEVRYNALIAVQKYMSHAW
;
A
#
# COMPACT_ATOMS: atom_id res chain seq x y z
N MET A 1 -23.23 -11.77 -43.59
CA MET A 1 -22.59 -10.96 -42.54
C MET A 1 -22.44 -11.84 -41.31
N ALA A 2 -21.31 -12.54 -41.22
CA ALA A 2 -20.97 -13.37 -40.07
C ALA A 2 -20.11 -12.53 -39.14
N ALA A 3 -20.60 -12.26 -37.93
CA ALA A 3 -19.83 -11.62 -36.87
C ALA A 3 -18.88 -12.67 -36.28
N THR A 4 -17.58 -12.47 -36.50
CA THR A 4 -16.50 -13.23 -35.87
C THR A 4 -16.39 -12.80 -34.40
N ASN A 5 -16.76 -13.70 -33.50
CA ASN A 5 -16.37 -13.63 -32.08
C ASN A 5 -14.85 -13.82 -32.01
N LEU A 6 -14.13 -12.73 -31.81
CA LEU A 6 -12.74 -12.75 -31.36
C LEU A 6 -12.78 -12.84 -29.83
N ASN A 7 -12.90 -14.07 -29.31
CA ASN A 7 -12.43 -14.33 -27.95
C ASN A 7 -10.91 -14.37 -28.04
N ASP A 8 -10.30 -13.33 -27.47
CA ASP A 8 -8.87 -13.17 -27.35
C ASP A 8 -8.34 -14.13 -26.27
N ASP A 9 -8.08 -15.39 -26.66
CA ASP A 9 -7.49 -16.44 -25.82
C ASP A 9 -5.99 -16.20 -25.50
N SER A 10 -5.49 -14.96 -25.57
CA SER A 10 -4.07 -14.63 -25.38
C SER A 10 -3.72 -13.99 -24.03
N VAL A 11 -4.71 -13.66 -23.20
CA VAL A 11 -4.49 -13.18 -21.83
C VAL A 11 -4.67 -14.37 -20.88
N PRO A 12 -3.61 -14.85 -20.19
CA PRO A 12 -3.78 -15.85 -19.15
C PRO A 12 -4.76 -15.31 -18.11
N ASP A 13 -5.79 -16.11 -17.77
CA ASP A 13 -6.69 -15.78 -16.66
C ASP A 13 -5.84 -15.51 -15.41
N VAL A 14 -5.91 -14.29 -14.90
CA VAL A 14 -5.16 -13.91 -13.69
C VAL A 14 -5.85 -14.62 -12.51
N PRO A 15 -5.13 -15.47 -11.76
CA PRO A 15 -5.74 -16.20 -10.65
C PRO A 15 -6.36 -15.24 -9.63
N LEU A 16 -7.53 -15.61 -9.10
CA LEU A 16 -8.32 -14.79 -8.17
C LEU A 16 -7.52 -14.39 -6.93
N ALA A 17 -6.65 -15.27 -6.45
CA ALA A 17 -5.67 -14.97 -5.41
C ALA A 17 -4.32 -15.60 -5.78
N PHE A 18 -3.26 -14.78 -5.80
CA PHE A 18 -1.92 -15.26 -6.11
C PHE A 18 -1.15 -15.43 -4.79
N VAL A 19 -1.26 -16.62 -4.19
CA VAL A 19 -0.60 -16.95 -2.90
C VAL A 19 0.21 -18.24 -3.05
N PHE A 20 1.45 -18.09 -3.54
CA PHE A 20 2.42 -19.16 -3.75
C PHE A 20 3.66 -18.95 -2.87
N ASN A 21 3.98 -19.92 -2.02
CA ASN A 21 5.08 -19.78 -1.08
C ASN A 21 5.65 -21.15 -0.74
N SER A 22 6.88 -21.42 -1.19
CA SER A 22 7.52 -22.73 -1.06
C SER A 22 7.66 -23.17 0.39
N TYR A 23 7.87 -22.23 1.32
CA TYR A 23 7.97 -22.52 2.74
C TYR A 23 6.63 -23.05 3.31
N LEU A 24 5.51 -22.41 2.96
CA LEU A 24 4.19 -22.90 3.35
C LEU A 24 3.86 -24.26 2.68
N ASP A 25 4.30 -24.45 1.44
CA ASP A 25 4.10 -25.71 0.71
C ASP A 25 4.88 -26.87 1.36
N GLU A 26 6.12 -26.65 1.79
CA GLU A 26 6.93 -27.64 2.54
C GLU A 26 6.24 -28.04 3.86
N LEU A 27 5.77 -27.06 4.64
CA LEU A 27 5.02 -27.34 5.87
C LEU A 27 3.72 -28.11 5.60
N THR A 28 3.06 -27.80 4.48
CA THR A 28 1.82 -28.47 4.05
C THR A 28 2.08 -29.95 3.76
N GLU A 29 3.16 -30.29 3.04
CA GLU A 29 3.54 -31.68 2.77
C GLU A 29 3.88 -32.44 4.06
N ASP A 30 4.63 -31.81 4.97
CA ASP A 30 4.99 -32.40 6.26
C ASP A 30 3.79 -32.72 7.15
N ILE A 31 2.76 -31.86 7.14
CA ILE A 31 1.52 -32.07 7.87
C ILE A 31 0.67 -33.15 7.18
N ARG A 32 0.60 -33.13 5.84
CA ARG A 32 -0.15 -34.13 5.06
C ARG A 32 0.37 -35.55 5.29
N ALA A 33 1.67 -35.71 5.53
CA ALA A 33 2.26 -37.02 5.83
C ALA A 33 1.87 -37.60 7.19
N ARG A 34 1.32 -36.80 8.12
CA ARG A 34 0.99 -37.22 9.48
C ARG A 34 -0.44 -37.78 9.55
N PRO A 35 -0.63 -39.05 9.95
CA PRO A 35 -1.96 -39.62 10.05
C PRO A 35 -2.73 -39.04 11.24
N ILE A 36 -4.01 -38.73 11.02
CA ILE A 36 -4.93 -38.31 12.09
C ILE A 36 -5.85 -39.48 12.44
N PRO A 37 -5.96 -39.88 13.73
CA PRO A 37 -6.81 -40.99 14.14
C PRO A 37 -8.29 -40.56 14.23
N TRP A 38 -8.93 -40.30 13.09
CA TRP A 38 -10.31 -39.81 13.00
C TRP A 38 -11.33 -40.69 13.73
N GLU A 39 -11.14 -42.02 13.76
CA GLU A 39 -11.98 -42.94 14.53
C GLU A 39 -11.96 -42.63 16.03
N GLY A 40 -10.84 -42.16 16.57
CA GLY A 40 -10.74 -41.76 17.97
C GLY A 40 -11.63 -40.55 18.28
N TYR A 41 -11.68 -39.58 17.36
CA TYR A 41 -12.53 -38.40 17.47
C TYR A 41 -14.02 -38.75 17.35
N GLN A 42 -14.36 -39.71 16.49
CA GLN A 42 -15.74 -40.22 16.38
C GLN A 42 -16.17 -40.90 17.67
N LYS A 43 -15.31 -41.76 18.24
CA LYS A 43 -15.60 -42.45 19.51
C LYS A 43 -15.74 -41.48 20.68
N ALA A 44 -15.05 -40.35 20.63
CA ALA A 44 -15.15 -39.28 21.61
C ALA A 44 -16.39 -38.37 21.40
N GLY A 45 -17.20 -38.60 20.36
CA GLY A 45 -18.37 -37.79 20.02
C GLY A 45 -18.03 -36.40 19.47
N LEU A 46 -16.79 -36.19 19.01
CA LEU A 46 -16.34 -34.91 18.46
C LEU A 46 -16.59 -34.78 16.96
N ILE A 47 -16.79 -35.90 16.27
CA ILE A 47 -17.23 -35.95 14.87
C ILE A 47 -18.33 -37.00 14.73
N THR A 48 -19.26 -36.79 13.80
CA THR A 48 -20.34 -37.72 13.50
C THR A 48 -19.86 -38.90 12.64
N GLN A 49 -20.67 -39.96 12.53
CA GLN A 49 -20.37 -41.08 11.64
C GLN A 49 -20.34 -40.66 10.17
N GLU A 50 -21.23 -39.75 9.77
CA GLU A 50 -21.29 -39.24 8.39
C GLU A 50 -20.03 -38.44 8.04
N GLU A 51 -19.55 -37.58 8.95
CA GLU A 51 -18.31 -36.83 8.79
C GLU A 51 -17.09 -37.77 8.69
N LEU A 52 -17.02 -38.81 9.53
CA LEU A 52 -15.96 -39.83 9.44
C LEU A 52 -15.99 -40.56 8.09
N ASP A 53 -17.17 -40.90 7.59
CA ASP A 53 -17.31 -41.59 6.30
C ASP A 53 -16.86 -40.70 5.12
N LEU A 54 -17.11 -39.38 5.19
CA LEU A 54 -16.58 -38.42 4.22
C LEU A 54 -15.05 -38.31 4.29
N LEU A 55 -14.47 -38.21 5.49
CA LEU A 55 -13.01 -38.17 5.68
C LEU A 55 -12.33 -39.43 5.14
N LYS A 56 -12.94 -40.60 5.33
CA LYS A 56 -12.43 -41.88 4.80
C LYS A 56 -12.45 -41.97 3.28
N ARG A 57 -13.39 -41.29 2.61
CA ARG A 57 -13.47 -41.29 1.14
C ARG A 57 -12.31 -40.55 0.48
N ILE A 58 -11.70 -39.60 1.19
CA ILE A 58 -10.58 -38.79 0.69
C ILE A 58 -9.22 -39.28 1.20
N ASP A 59 -9.21 -40.03 2.31
CA ASP A 59 -7.97 -40.59 2.86
C ASP A 59 -7.27 -41.49 1.83
N LYS A 60 -5.96 -41.25 1.64
CA LYS A 60 -5.05 -42.00 0.75
C LYS A 60 -5.50 -42.13 -0.71
N GLN A 61 -6.39 -41.25 -1.20
CA GLN A 61 -6.75 -41.19 -2.61
C GLN A 61 -5.68 -40.47 -3.44
N SER A 62 -5.58 -40.81 -4.72
CA SER A 62 -4.73 -40.05 -5.66
C SER A 62 -5.33 -38.65 -5.92
N ARG A 63 -4.50 -37.71 -6.39
CA ARG A 63 -4.97 -36.34 -6.74
C ARG A 63 -6.13 -36.36 -7.75
N GLU A 64 -6.11 -37.26 -8.73
CA GLU A 64 -7.18 -37.40 -9.73
C GLU A 64 -8.48 -37.94 -9.12
N GLN A 65 -8.38 -38.90 -8.21
CA GLN A 65 -9.54 -39.44 -7.49
C GLN A 65 -10.15 -38.38 -6.57
N LEU A 66 -9.31 -37.61 -5.87
CA LEU A 66 -9.73 -36.47 -5.06
C LEU A 66 -10.50 -35.45 -5.90
N ARG A 67 -10.00 -35.09 -7.09
CA ARG A 67 -10.73 -34.21 -8.03
C ARG A 67 -12.13 -34.73 -8.34
N SER A 68 -12.25 -36.02 -8.66
CA SER A 68 -13.53 -36.64 -9.00
C SER A 68 -14.52 -36.67 -7.82
N VAL A 69 -14.02 -37.00 -6.62
CA VAL A 69 -14.82 -37.02 -5.39
C VAL A 69 -15.28 -35.61 -5.02
N MET A 70 -14.37 -34.65 -5.06
CA MET A 70 -14.66 -33.25 -4.77
C MET A 70 -15.67 -32.67 -5.76
N GLN A 71 -15.60 -33.01 -7.06
CA GLN A 71 -16.57 -32.52 -8.04
C GLN A 71 -18.02 -32.96 -7.76
N LYS A 72 -18.22 -34.14 -7.15
CA LYS A 72 -19.55 -34.70 -6.89
C LYS A 72 -20.15 -34.20 -5.57
N ASP A 73 -19.34 -34.11 -4.52
CA ASP A 73 -19.80 -33.86 -3.14
C ASP A 73 -19.26 -32.54 -2.55
N ALA A 74 -18.86 -31.57 -3.38
CA ALA A 74 -18.21 -30.33 -2.95
C ALA A 74 -18.97 -29.56 -1.84
N ASP A 75 -20.30 -29.43 -1.97
CA ASP A 75 -21.13 -28.75 -0.96
C ASP A 75 -20.98 -29.42 0.42
N ARG A 76 -20.89 -30.76 0.46
CA ARG A 76 -20.74 -31.53 1.70
C ARG A 76 -19.34 -31.37 2.32
N TYR A 77 -18.29 -31.32 1.51
CA TYR A 77 -16.93 -31.11 2.01
C TYR A 77 -16.71 -29.68 2.52
N ALA A 78 -17.30 -28.67 1.88
CA ALA A 78 -17.26 -27.30 2.39
C ALA A 78 -17.91 -27.20 3.78
N GLU A 79 -19.08 -27.82 3.96
CA GLU A 79 -19.77 -27.90 5.25
C GLU A 79 -18.95 -28.68 6.29
N LEU A 80 -18.42 -29.85 5.91
CA LEU A 80 -17.55 -30.68 6.75
C LEU A 80 -16.35 -29.89 7.29
N TYR A 81 -15.54 -29.29 6.41
CA TYR A 81 -14.31 -28.61 6.84
C TYR A 81 -14.60 -27.43 7.76
N THR A 82 -15.68 -26.71 7.48
CA THR A 82 -16.12 -25.58 8.31
C THR A 82 -16.61 -26.06 9.69
N SER A 83 -17.45 -27.11 9.74
CA SER A 83 -17.93 -27.76 10.97
C SER A 83 -16.77 -28.28 11.84
N LEU A 84 -15.80 -28.94 11.20
CA LEU A 84 -14.64 -29.49 11.90
C LEU A 84 -13.74 -28.41 12.49
N LEU A 85 -13.55 -27.26 11.83
CA LEU A 85 -12.80 -26.13 12.39
C LEU A 85 -13.51 -25.50 13.60
N GLU A 86 -14.84 -25.46 13.60
CA GLU A 86 -15.63 -24.97 14.73
C GLU A 86 -15.55 -25.94 15.92
N THR A 87 -15.61 -27.25 15.66
CA THR A 87 -15.70 -28.29 16.69
C THR A 87 -14.33 -28.68 17.27
N LEU A 88 -13.34 -28.91 16.40
CA LEU A 88 -12.03 -29.38 16.82
C LEU A 88 -11.10 -28.22 17.22
N LYS A 89 -10.23 -28.50 18.19
CA LYS A 89 -9.31 -27.50 18.79
C LYS A 89 -7.87 -27.97 18.86
N ARG A 90 -7.61 -29.26 18.61
CA ARG A 90 -6.25 -29.78 18.65
C ARG A 90 -5.47 -29.29 17.42
N VAL A 91 -4.23 -28.88 17.64
CA VAL A 91 -3.37 -28.27 16.61
C VAL A 91 -3.26 -29.18 15.38
N ASP A 92 -2.94 -30.46 15.58
CA ASP A 92 -2.81 -31.45 14.49
C ASP A 92 -4.10 -31.60 13.65
N THR A 93 -5.26 -31.62 14.29
CA THR A 93 -6.55 -31.69 13.57
C THR A 93 -6.83 -30.43 12.76
N VAL A 94 -6.59 -29.25 13.35
CA VAL A 94 -6.84 -27.96 12.71
C VAL A 94 -5.89 -27.78 11.52
N GLN A 95 -4.61 -28.13 11.69
CA GLN A 95 -3.62 -28.16 10.63
C GLN A 95 -4.08 -29.02 9.46
N HIS A 96 -4.52 -30.26 9.71
CA HIS A 96 -4.96 -31.16 8.66
C HIS A 96 -6.24 -30.67 7.95
N ILE A 97 -7.18 -30.04 8.67
CA ILE A 97 -8.38 -29.44 8.05
C ILE A 97 -8.00 -28.28 7.13
N LEU A 98 -7.05 -27.44 7.52
CA LEU A 98 -6.54 -26.35 6.68
C LEU A 98 -5.81 -26.86 5.44
N VAL A 99 -5.07 -27.97 5.53
CA VAL A 99 -4.48 -28.63 4.36
C VAL A 99 -5.57 -29.08 3.40
N MET A 100 -6.58 -29.81 3.88
CA MET A 100 -7.68 -30.30 3.04
C MET A 100 -8.50 -29.14 2.42
N THR A 101 -8.69 -28.06 3.15
CA THR A 101 -9.39 -26.87 2.67
C THR A 101 -8.59 -26.16 1.58
N ASN A 102 -7.28 -25.97 1.79
CA ASN A 102 -6.40 -25.39 0.78
C ASN A 102 -6.31 -26.25 -0.48
N ASP A 103 -6.24 -27.57 -0.35
CA ASP A 103 -6.22 -28.50 -1.49
C ASP A 103 -7.51 -28.40 -2.30
N MET A 104 -8.67 -28.27 -1.62
CA MET A 104 -9.95 -28.08 -2.30
C MET A 104 -9.99 -26.77 -3.10
N LEU A 105 -9.52 -25.66 -2.51
CA LEU A 105 -9.60 -24.32 -3.11
C LEU A 105 -8.52 -24.06 -4.17
N SER A 106 -7.31 -24.62 -4.00
CA SER A 106 -6.19 -24.40 -4.95
C SER A 106 -6.37 -25.14 -6.27
N ASP A 107 -7.24 -26.16 -6.29
CA ASP A 107 -7.43 -27.03 -7.44
C ASP A 107 -8.50 -26.52 -8.42
N ASP A 108 -9.53 -25.83 -7.92
CA ASP A 108 -10.52 -25.10 -8.74
C ASP A 108 -11.10 -23.94 -7.94
N GLU A 109 -10.80 -22.71 -8.37
CA GLU A 109 -11.24 -21.49 -7.70
C GLU A 109 -12.77 -21.38 -7.61
N LYS A 110 -13.53 -22.00 -8.54
CA LYS A 110 -14.99 -22.01 -8.52
C LYS A 110 -15.53 -22.74 -7.29
N ARG A 111 -14.73 -23.57 -6.64
CA ARG A 111 -15.13 -24.29 -5.42
C ARG A 111 -15.31 -23.38 -4.22
N ALA A 112 -14.75 -22.16 -4.24
CA ALA A 112 -15.05 -21.17 -3.21
C ALA A 112 -16.56 -20.85 -3.12
N SER A 113 -17.29 -20.96 -4.24
CA SER A 113 -18.75 -20.77 -4.25
C SER A 113 -19.49 -21.72 -3.30
N TYR A 114 -18.98 -22.94 -3.07
CA TYR A 114 -19.58 -23.89 -2.14
C TYR A 114 -19.46 -23.43 -0.68
N PHE A 115 -18.35 -22.78 -0.32
CA PHE A 115 -18.20 -22.15 0.99
C PHE A 115 -19.12 -20.94 1.14
N HIS A 116 -19.25 -20.12 0.10
CA HIS A 116 -20.13 -18.94 0.13
C HIS A 116 -21.60 -19.29 0.32
N LYS A 117 -22.08 -20.43 -0.22
CA LYS A 117 -23.44 -20.92 0.01
C LYS A 117 -23.75 -21.21 1.48
N LEU A 118 -22.74 -21.49 2.31
CA LEU A 118 -22.93 -21.78 3.74
C LEU A 118 -23.49 -20.57 4.51
N SER A 119 -23.30 -19.35 3.98
CA SER A 119 -23.90 -18.13 4.52
C SER A 119 -25.43 -18.20 4.65
N SER A 120 -26.10 -19.01 3.81
CA SER A 120 -27.54 -19.26 3.88
C SER A 120 -27.98 -20.06 5.10
N LYS A 121 -27.09 -20.89 5.66
CA LYS A 121 -27.33 -21.68 6.87
C LYS A 121 -26.94 -20.91 8.13
N ASN A 122 -25.81 -20.20 8.07
CA ASN A 122 -25.27 -19.42 9.17
C ASN A 122 -24.54 -18.19 8.61
N SER A 123 -24.97 -16.99 9.01
CA SER A 123 -24.38 -15.72 8.57
C SER A 123 -22.90 -15.55 8.91
N ASP A 124 -22.41 -16.29 9.90
CA ASP A 124 -20.99 -16.28 10.30
C ASP A 124 -20.09 -17.06 9.30
N LEU A 125 -20.67 -17.89 8.44
CA LEU A 125 -19.94 -18.73 7.48
C LEU A 125 -19.81 -18.07 6.09
N PRO A 126 -18.70 -18.31 5.37
CA PRO A 126 -17.60 -19.20 5.71
C PRO A 126 -16.47 -18.56 6.54
N TYR A 127 -16.49 -17.25 6.77
CA TYR A 127 -15.29 -16.50 7.19
C TYR A 127 -14.90 -16.66 8.66
N ARG A 128 -15.87 -16.65 9.58
CA ARG A 128 -15.62 -16.54 11.03
C ARG A 128 -14.73 -17.65 11.60
N PRO A 129 -14.87 -18.94 11.21
CA PRO A 129 -13.99 -20.00 11.69
C PRO A 129 -12.50 -19.75 11.36
N PHE A 130 -12.22 -19.26 10.15
CA PHE A 130 -10.87 -18.95 9.71
C PHE A 130 -10.33 -17.66 10.36
N LEU A 131 -11.16 -16.63 10.51
CA LEU A 131 -10.77 -15.39 11.19
C LEU A 131 -10.35 -15.65 12.64
N LYS A 132 -11.07 -16.54 13.35
CA LYS A 132 -10.77 -16.88 14.74
C LYS A 132 -9.38 -17.50 14.93
N ILE A 133 -8.93 -18.32 13.98
CA ILE A 133 -7.65 -19.04 14.07
C ILE A 133 -6.45 -18.26 13.51
N LEU A 134 -6.65 -17.04 13.01
CA LEU A 134 -5.54 -16.12 12.67
C LEU A 134 -4.70 -15.74 13.90
N ASN A 135 -5.29 -15.80 15.10
CA ASN A 135 -4.64 -15.54 16.37
C ASN A 135 -4.22 -16.82 17.11
N ALA A 136 -4.18 -17.97 16.43
CA ALA A 136 -3.72 -19.23 17.03
C ALA A 136 -2.21 -19.18 17.33
N ASP A 137 -1.72 -19.90 18.35
CA ASP A 137 -0.28 -19.91 18.67
C ASP A 137 0.59 -20.58 17.60
N ASP A 138 0.00 -21.49 16.81
CA ASP A 138 0.70 -22.23 15.77
C ASP A 138 0.83 -21.41 14.48
N GLU A 139 2.07 -21.24 14.01
CA GLU A 139 2.38 -20.41 12.85
C GLU A 139 1.72 -20.93 11.56
N PHE A 140 1.77 -22.25 11.32
CA PHE A 140 1.16 -22.84 10.12
C PHE A 140 -0.35 -22.57 10.09
N ILE A 141 -1.05 -22.76 11.21
CA ILE A 141 -2.50 -22.50 11.30
C ILE A 141 -2.80 -21.04 10.90
N GLN A 142 -2.03 -20.07 11.41
CA GLN A 142 -2.24 -18.67 11.05
C GLN A 142 -2.03 -18.42 9.55
N LEU A 143 -0.91 -18.88 8.99
CA LEU A 143 -0.53 -18.62 7.59
C LEU A 143 -1.49 -19.32 6.61
N SER A 144 -1.82 -20.59 6.87
CA SER A 144 -2.76 -21.36 6.05
C SER A 144 -4.18 -20.82 6.15
N SER A 145 -4.61 -20.37 7.33
CA SER A 145 -5.92 -19.72 7.47
C SER A 145 -5.97 -18.40 6.68
N ALA A 146 -4.91 -17.59 6.75
CA ALA A 146 -4.85 -16.33 6.00
C ALA A 146 -4.89 -16.56 4.49
N LYS A 147 -4.22 -17.60 3.98
CA LYS A 147 -4.31 -18.03 2.58
C LYS A 147 -5.74 -18.41 2.18
N VAL A 148 -6.42 -19.24 2.97
CA VAL A 148 -7.81 -19.63 2.72
C VAL A 148 -8.74 -18.41 2.73
N LEU A 149 -8.61 -17.54 3.73
CA LEU A 149 -9.40 -16.30 3.83
C LEU A 149 -9.20 -15.41 2.61
N THR A 150 -7.96 -15.27 2.14
CA THR A 150 -7.65 -14.49 0.93
C THR A 150 -8.42 -15.00 -0.27
N ILE A 151 -8.41 -16.31 -0.51
CA ILE A 151 -9.14 -16.94 -1.62
C ILE A 151 -10.66 -16.71 -1.47
N LEU A 152 -11.21 -16.92 -0.28
CA LEU A 152 -12.64 -16.74 -0.02
C LEU A 152 -13.06 -15.27 -0.21
N MET A 153 -12.28 -14.32 0.30
CA MET A 153 -12.58 -12.89 0.20
C MET A 153 -12.45 -12.37 -1.24
N CYS A 154 -11.44 -12.81 -2.00
CA CYS A 154 -11.29 -12.45 -3.41
C CYS A 154 -12.40 -13.02 -4.31
N SER A 155 -12.97 -14.17 -3.93
CA SER A 155 -14.05 -14.85 -4.67
C SER A 155 -15.45 -14.52 -4.14
N ALA A 156 -15.57 -13.58 -3.20
CA ALA A 156 -16.84 -13.25 -2.58
C ALA A 156 -17.86 -12.74 -3.62
N PRO A 157 -19.06 -13.32 -3.70
CA PRO A 157 -20.07 -12.90 -4.68
C PRO A 157 -20.72 -11.55 -4.32
N GLU A 158 -20.71 -11.19 -3.04
CA GLU A 158 -21.28 -9.97 -2.47
C GLU A 158 -20.22 -9.26 -1.63
N PRO A 159 -20.38 -7.95 -1.33
CA PRO A 159 -19.50 -7.25 -0.40
C PRO A 159 -19.34 -7.99 0.92
N LEU A 160 -18.12 -7.98 1.46
CA LEU A 160 -17.80 -8.71 2.69
C LEU A 160 -18.72 -8.26 3.85
N PRO A 161 -19.33 -9.22 4.58
CA PRO A 161 -20.30 -8.89 5.63
C PRO A 161 -19.64 -8.44 6.95
N PHE A 162 -18.33 -8.29 6.98
CA PHE A 162 -17.53 -7.96 8.17
C PHE A 162 -16.43 -6.96 7.84
N ASP A 163 -15.89 -6.33 8.87
CA ASP A 163 -14.76 -5.41 8.77
C ASP A 163 -13.42 -6.15 8.70
N VAL A 164 -12.56 -5.79 7.75
CA VAL A 164 -11.29 -6.52 7.51
C VAL A 164 -10.09 -5.93 8.27
N THR A 165 -10.33 -4.98 9.18
CA THR A 165 -9.27 -4.31 9.96
C THR A 165 -8.38 -5.30 10.73
N ASP A 166 -8.96 -6.29 11.39
CA ASP A 166 -8.17 -7.31 12.13
C ASP A 166 -7.28 -8.13 11.20
N PHE A 167 -7.77 -8.42 9.98
CA PHE A 167 -7.00 -9.12 8.96
C PHE A 167 -5.81 -8.28 8.48
N PHE A 168 -6.03 -6.99 8.22
CA PHE A 168 -4.95 -6.08 7.84
C PHE A 168 -3.95 -5.83 8.98
N ASN A 169 -4.41 -5.74 10.22
CA ASN A 169 -3.53 -5.65 11.39
C ASN A 169 -2.64 -6.89 11.50
N TRP A 170 -3.19 -8.09 11.27
CA TRP A 170 -2.42 -9.32 11.21
C TRP A 170 -1.35 -9.27 10.10
N ILE A 171 -1.72 -8.83 8.88
CA ILE A 171 -0.76 -8.66 7.77
C ILE A 171 0.35 -7.69 8.17
N ASN A 172 0.03 -6.55 8.77
CA ASN A 172 1.00 -5.55 9.21
C ASN A 172 2.00 -6.08 10.23
N VAL A 173 1.57 -6.99 11.12
CA VAL A 173 2.48 -7.69 12.04
C VAL A 173 3.39 -8.65 11.27
N LYS A 174 2.84 -9.42 10.32
CA LYS A 174 3.61 -10.42 9.55
C LYS A 174 4.57 -9.81 8.54
N LEU A 175 4.28 -8.64 7.98
CA LEU A 175 5.20 -7.86 7.15
C LEU A 175 6.47 -7.42 7.89
N LYS A 176 6.44 -7.39 9.23
CA LYS A 176 7.59 -7.06 10.09
C LYS A 176 8.28 -8.31 10.66
N SER A 177 7.95 -9.49 10.15
CA SER A 177 8.58 -10.74 10.58
C SER A 177 10.06 -10.78 10.21
N ASN A 178 10.86 -11.47 11.02
CA ASN A 178 12.25 -11.76 10.68
C ASN A 178 12.38 -12.88 9.63
N ASN A 179 11.31 -13.65 9.41
CA ASN A 179 11.27 -14.70 8.40
C ASN A 179 10.83 -14.11 7.06
N LEU A 180 11.76 -14.03 6.11
CA LEU A 180 11.49 -13.48 4.77
C LEU A 180 10.39 -14.24 4.02
N ASN A 181 10.23 -15.54 4.26
CA ASN A 181 9.16 -16.32 3.63
C ASN A 181 7.78 -15.89 4.13
N ILE A 182 7.67 -15.49 5.40
CA ILE A 182 6.42 -14.98 5.97
C ILE A 182 6.14 -13.58 5.44
N CYS A 183 7.17 -12.73 5.33
CA CYS A 183 7.03 -11.41 4.73
C CYS A 183 6.55 -11.52 3.28
N ASP A 184 7.17 -12.39 2.48
CA ASP A 184 6.80 -12.66 1.09
C ASP A 184 5.33 -13.14 0.98
N LEU A 185 4.94 -14.14 1.78
CA LEU A 185 3.54 -14.60 1.83
C LEU A 185 2.57 -13.47 2.19
N SER A 186 2.95 -12.61 3.14
CA SER A 186 2.12 -11.50 3.60
C SER A 186 1.97 -10.41 2.52
N VAL A 187 3.03 -10.16 1.75
CA VAL A 187 2.97 -9.25 0.58
C VAL A 187 2.02 -9.80 -0.47
N GLN A 188 2.10 -11.11 -0.77
CA GLN A 188 1.21 -11.75 -1.75
C GLN A 188 -0.27 -11.76 -1.32
N ILE A 189 -0.53 -12.00 -0.04
CA ILE A 189 -1.88 -11.90 0.55
C ILE A 189 -2.39 -10.46 0.43
N LEU A 190 -1.57 -9.46 0.79
CA LEU A 190 -1.94 -8.06 0.69
C LEU A 190 -2.22 -7.66 -0.76
N GLU A 191 -1.35 -8.03 -1.70
CA GLU A 191 -1.53 -7.79 -3.13
C GLU A 191 -2.87 -8.36 -3.62
N SER A 192 -3.18 -9.60 -3.23
CA SER A 192 -4.41 -10.28 -3.63
C SER A 192 -5.66 -9.59 -3.08
N ILE A 193 -5.69 -9.28 -1.78
CA ILE A 193 -6.85 -8.61 -1.16
C ILE A 193 -7.07 -7.20 -1.71
N LEU A 194 -6.01 -6.46 -2.01
CA LEU A 194 -6.13 -5.10 -2.57
C LEU A 194 -6.66 -5.09 -4.01
N LYS A 195 -6.82 -6.25 -4.67
CA LYS A 195 -7.60 -6.33 -5.93
C LYS A 195 -9.09 -6.11 -5.69
N VAL A 196 -9.59 -6.38 -4.49
CA VAL A 196 -11.00 -6.19 -4.10
C VAL A 196 -11.25 -4.71 -3.75
N PRO A 197 -12.13 -3.99 -4.46
CA PRO A 197 -12.34 -2.56 -4.24
C PRO A 197 -12.75 -2.16 -2.83
N SER A 198 -13.65 -2.90 -2.18
CA SER A 198 -14.10 -2.62 -0.80
C SER A 198 -12.94 -2.71 0.20
N CYS A 199 -12.06 -3.69 0.04
CA CYS A 199 -10.88 -3.88 0.88
C CYS A 199 -9.86 -2.74 0.71
N ARG A 200 -9.71 -2.17 -0.49
CA ARG A 200 -8.82 -1.02 -0.73
C ARG A 200 -9.23 0.21 0.09
N PHE A 201 -10.52 0.51 0.14
CA PHE A 201 -11.03 1.64 0.93
C PHE A 201 -10.80 1.43 2.42
N GLN A 202 -11.11 0.23 2.94
CA GLN A 202 -10.85 -0.08 4.34
C GLN A 202 -9.35 0.00 4.67
N PHE A 203 -8.48 -0.50 3.79
CA PHE A 203 -7.02 -0.40 3.97
C PHE A 203 -6.53 1.05 3.96
N TRP A 204 -7.06 1.90 3.08
CA TRP A 204 -6.69 3.31 2.99
C TRP A 204 -7.05 4.10 4.25
N GLU A 205 -8.24 3.86 4.80
CA GLU A 205 -8.72 4.54 6.01
C GLU A 205 -8.07 4.01 7.30
N MET A 206 -7.48 2.81 7.26
CA MET A 206 -6.89 2.17 8.44
C MET A 206 -5.62 2.91 8.90
N PRO A 207 -5.46 3.19 10.21
CA PRO A 207 -4.20 3.65 10.75
C PRO A 207 -3.06 2.69 10.41
N HIS A 208 -1.95 3.20 9.87
CA HIS A 208 -0.82 2.39 9.39
C HIS A 208 -1.14 1.47 8.19
N GLY A 209 -2.25 1.69 7.47
CA GLY A 209 -2.47 1.06 6.16
C GLY A 209 -1.54 1.66 5.11
N ILE A 210 -1.72 2.94 4.81
CA ILE A 210 -0.75 3.75 4.07
C ILE A 210 -0.33 4.93 4.94
N ASP A 211 0.97 5.02 5.23
CA ASP A 211 1.50 6.15 5.97
C ASP A 211 1.75 7.33 5.02
N THR A 212 0.83 8.28 5.04
CA THR A 212 0.84 9.49 4.21
C THR A 212 1.97 10.46 4.55
N LYS A 213 2.73 10.22 5.63
CA LYS A 213 3.91 11.01 5.99
C LYS A 213 5.16 10.59 5.20
N TYR A 214 5.17 9.41 4.58
CA TYR A 214 6.28 9.00 3.75
C TYR A 214 6.11 9.51 2.32
N ASP A 215 7.17 10.12 1.80
CA ASP A 215 7.18 10.59 0.41
C ASP A 215 7.33 9.42 -0.55
N LEU A 216 6.19 8.91 -1.03
CA LEU A 216 6.14 7.81 -1.98
C LEU A 216 6.93 8.12 -3.25
N ILE A 217 6.79 9.32 -3.81
CA ILE A 217 7.40 9.69 -5.09
C ILE A 217 8.94 9.66 -5.04
N PRO A 218 9.63 10.39 -4.13
CA PRO A 218 11.08 10.27 -3.95
C PRO A 218 11.56 8.85 -3.67
N THR A 219 10.81 8.10 -2.84
CA THR A 219 11.16 6.72 -2.50
C THR A 219 11.16 5.82 -3.74
N LEU A 220 10.11 5.88 -4.55
CA LEU A 220 10.00 5.12 -5.79
C LEU A 220 11.07 5.54 -6.82
N ILE A 221 11.39 6.84 -6.93
CA ILE A 221 12.49 7.32 -7.78
C ILE A 221 13.83 6.69 -7.33
N ASN A 222 14.11 6.66 -6.03
CA ASN A 222 15.35 6.09 -5.51
C ASN A 222 15.44 4.57 -5.75
N ILE A 223 14.33 3.84 -5.57
CA ILE A 223 14.25 2.41 -5.90
C ILE A 223 14.51 2.21 -7.40
N ALA A 224 13.89 3.01 -8.26
CA ALA A 224 14.05 2.91 -9.71
C ALA A 224 15.48 3.21 -10.17
N LYS A 225 16.19 4.16 -9.54
CA LYS A 225 17.61 4.44 -9.82
C LYS A 225 18.51 3.23 -9.53
N CYS A 226 18.20 2.45 -8.50
CA CYS A 226 18.96 1.26 -8.12
C CYS A 226 18.47 -0.03 -8.81
N ALA A 227 17.32 0.02 -9.50
CA ALA A 227 16.71 -1.17 -10.07
C ALA A 227 17.48 -1.71 -11.28
N ILE A 228 17.84 -2.99 -11.21
CA ILE A 228 18.51 -3.72 -12.30
C ILE A 228 17.49 -4.33 -13.27
N LYS A 229 16.30 -4.70 -12.78
CA LYS A 229 15.28 -5.43 -13.55
C LYS A 229 14.25 -4.48 -14.14
N GLU A 230 13.97 -4.60 -15.44
CA GLU A 230 12.96 -3.79 -16.14
C GLU A 230 11.57 -3.88 -15.50
N LYS A 231 11.18 -5.06 -14.98
CA LYS A 231 9.89 -5.25 -14.30
C LYS A 231 9.67 -4.31 -13.10
N ILE A 232 10.74 -3.93 -12.39
CA ILE A 232 10.64 -2.99 -11.26
C ILE A 232 10.39 -1.58 -11.80
N ILE A 233 11.12 -1.18 -12.83
CA ILE A 233 10.92 0.10 -13.52
C ILE A 233 9.50 0.18 -14.08
N ARG A 234 9.01 -0.88 -14.74
CA ARG A 234 7.65 -0.94 -15.29
C ARG A 234 6.60 -0.63 -14.24
N ILE A 235 6.65 -1.30 -13.09
CA ILE A 235 5.68 -1.06 -12.01
C ILE A 235 5.77 0.38 -11.51
N ILE A 236 6.98 0.89 -11.24
CA ILE A 236 7.17 2.24 -10.71
C ILE A 236 6.67 3.33 -11.67
N ILE A 237 7.04 3.23 -12.94
CA ILE A 237 6.63 4.19 -13.97
C ILE A 237 5.10 4.12 -14.17
N ARG A 238 4.52 2.92 -14.19
CA ARG A 238 3.06 2.73 -14.25
C ARG A 238 2.36 3.32 -13.02
N THR A 239 2.96 3.20 -11.83
CA THR A 239 2.44 3.84 -10.61
C THR A 239 2.44 5.37 -10.75
N PHE A 240 3.52 5.99 -11.23
CA PHE A 240 3.53 7.43 -11.47
C PHE A 240 2.48 7.87 -12.49
N ARG A 241 2.34 7.13 -13.60
CA ARG A 241 1.29 7.38 -14.58
C ARG A 241 -0.09 7.34 -13.94
N ASN A 242 -0.37 6.32 -13.13
CA ASN A 242 -1.64 6.19 -12.43
C ASN A 242 -1.93 7.37 -11.49
N LEU A 243 -0.92 7.85 -10.75
CA LEU A 243 -1.05 9.02 -9.87
C LEU A 243 -1.37 10.30 -10.65
N VAL A 244 -0.70 10.53 -11.78
CA VAL A 244 -0.95 11.68 -12.66
C VAL A 244 -2.34 11.60 -13.30
N GLU A 245 -2.74 10.43 -13.82
CA GLU A 245 -4.04 10.25 -14.49
C GLU A 245 -5.23 10.38 -13.54
N LYS A 246 -5.08 9.93 -12.28
CA LYS A 246 -6.21 9.85 -11.33
C LYS A 246 -6.33 11.07 -10.43
N ALA A 247 -5.22 11.68 -10.03
CA ALA A 247 -5.21 12.80 -9.10
C ALA A 247 -4.04 13.75 -9.37
N PRO A 248 -4.02 14.47 -10.52
CA PRO A 248 -2.91 15.33 -10.89
C PRO A 248 -2.67 16.45 -9.87
N GLU A 249 -3.71 17.13 -9.41
CA GLU A 249 -3.60 18.26 -8.45
C GLU A 249 -2.91 17.85 -7.13
N ALA A 250 -3.14 16.63 -6.66
CA ALA A 250 -2.56 16.13 -5.42
C ALA A 250 -1.10 15.67 -5.58
N ASN A 251 -0.71 15.22 -6.79
CA ASN A 251 0.55 14.52 -7.00
C ASN A 251 1.61 15.35 -7.75
N LEU A 252 1.19 16.19 -8.70
CA LEU A 252 2.08 17.00 -9.53
C LEU A 252 3.03 17.89 -8.72
N PRO A 253 2.58 18.59 -7.64
CA PRO A 253 3.46 19.30 -6.71
C PRO A 253 4.67 18.50 -6.24
N ALA A 254 4.43 17.29 -5.70
CA ALA A 254 5.48 16.44 -5.16
C ALA A 254 6.37 15.86 -6.27
N MET A 255 5.80 15.59 -7.45
CA MET A 255 6.56 15.12 -8.63
C MET A 255 7.49 16.20 -9.19
N LEU A 256 7.08 17.46 -9.15
CA LEU A 256 7.91 18.60 -9.55
C LEU A 256 9.13 18.73 -8.64
N VAL A 257 8.90 18.78 -7.32
CA VAL A 257 9.97 18.90 -6.33
C VAL A 257 10.92 17.71 -6.39
N ALA A 258 10.39 16.50 -6.59
CA ALA A 258 11.20 15.30 -6.76
C ALA A 258 11.93 15.20 -8.12
N LYS A 259 11.77 16.21 -9.00
CA LYS A 259 12.38 16.30 -10.34
C LYS A 259 12.05 15.08 -11.21
N LEU A 260 10.80 14.62 -11.15
CA LEU A 260 10.36 13.44 -11.88
C LEU A 260 10.49 13.60 -13.40
N LEU A 261 10.29 14.81 -13.93
CA LEU A 261 10.48 15.07 -15.37
C LEU A 261 11.90 14.76 -15.82
N ASN A 262 12.92 15.31 -15.15
CA ASN A 262 14.33 15.04 -15.46
C ASN A 262 14.64 13.53 -15.32
N PHE A 263 14.02 12.86 -14.34
CA PHE A 263 14.17 11.41 -14.19
C PHE A 263 13.60 10.65 -15.40
N CYS A 264 12.39 10.98 -15.86
CA CYS A 264 11.78 10.39 -17.05
C CYS A 264 12.59 10.69 -18.34
N GLU A 265 13.11 11.90 -18.49
CA GLU A 265 14.01 12.26 -19.61
C GLU A 265 15.25 11.36 -19.64
N ASN A 266 15.91 11.19 -18.49
CA ASN A 266 17.06 10.30 -18.36
C ASN A 266 16.72 8.84 -18.68
N LEU A 267 15.55 8.35 -18.25
CA LEU A 267 15.11 7.00 -18.60
C LEU A 267 14.81 6.86 -20.10
N SER A 268 14.29 7.90 -20.77
CA SER A 268 13.98 7.87 -22.21
C SER A 268 15.21 7.75 -23.11
N VAL A 269 16.40 8.13 -22.63
CA VAL A 269 17.68 7.94 -23.35
C VAL A 269 18.11 6.47 -23.38
N ARG A 270 17.63 5.66 -22.42
CA ARG A 270 17.95 4.23 -22.35
C ARG A 270 17.11 3.45 -23.36
N LYS A 271 17.65 2.35 -23.86
CA LYS A 271 16.89 1.39 -24.68
C LYS A 271 16.18 0.41 -23.75
N TRP A 272 14.87 0.32 -23.90
CA TRP A 272 14.01 -0.62 -23.16
C TRP A 272 13.51 -1.71 -24.08
N SER A 273 13.45 -2.94 -23.57
CA SER A 273 12.85 -4.06 -24.31
C SER A 273 11.34 -4.09 -24.20
N ASP A 274 10.80 -3.62 -23.07
CA ASP A 274 9.37 -3.53 -22.79
C ASP A 274 8.76 -2.25 -23.39
N SER A 275 7.81 -2.39 -24.32
CA SER A 275 7.15 -1.27 -24.98
C SER A 275 6.27 -0.45 -24.04
N GLU A 276 5.69 -1.07 -23.00
CA GLU A 276 4.86 -0.35 -22.03
C GLU A 276 5.68 0.66 -21.22
N ILE A 277 6.94 0.33 -20.92
CA ILE A 277 7.84 1.26 -20.23
C ILE A 277 8.05 2.52 -21.09
N VAL A 278 8.27 2.33 -22.40
CA VAL A 278 8.48 3.45 -23.34
C VAL A 278 7.22 4.31 -23.43
N GLU A 279 6.06 3.67 -23.62
CA GLU A 279 4.77 4.37 -23.68
C GLU A 279 4.47 5.19 -22.43
N ASP A 280 4.73 4.62 -21.24
CA ASP A 280 4.48 5.33 -19.98
C ASP A 280 5.48 6.46 -19.72
N ILE A 281 6.75 6.28 -20.08
CA ILE A 281 7.76 7.34 -19.99
C ILE A 281 7.36 8.52 -20.87
N GLU A 282 6.95 8.27 -22.12
CA GLU A 282 6.55 9.34 -23.03
C GLU A 282 5.26 10.01 -22.58
N PHE A 283 4.28 9.25 -22.08
CA PHE A 283 3.08 9.82 -21.46
C PHE A 283 3.44 10.76 -20.30
N LEU A 284 4.27 10.30 -19.36
CA LEU A 284 4.68 11.10 -18.20
C LEU A 284 5.46 12.33 -18.60
N LYS A 285 6.39 12.23 -19.56
CA LYS A 285 7.13 13.39 -20.07
C LYS A 285 6.18 14.45 -20.63
N ALA A 286 5.24 14.05 -21.49
CA ALA A 286 4.30 14.99 -22.09
C ALA A 286 3.44 15.68 -21.02
N GLN A 287 2.86 14.91 -20.09
CA GLN A 287 2.02 15.46 -19.03
C GLN A 287 2.81 16.35 -18.06
N LEU A 288 3.98 15.93 -17.62
CA LEU A 288 4.80 16.73 -16.71
C LEU A 288 5.32 18.00 -17.40
N GLN A 289 5.71 17.94 -18.68
CA GLN A 289 6.12 19.13 -19.43
C GLN A 289 4.98 20.14 -19.61
N GLU A 290 3.79 19.68 -20.00
CA GLU A 290 2.61 20.53 -20.17
C GLU A 290 2.21 21.20 -18.84
N ASN A 291 2.15 20.41 -17.76
CA ASN A 291 1.74 20.92 -16.46
C ASN A 291 2.80 21.81 -15.80
N PHE A 292 4.09 21.51 -15.96
CA PHE A 292 5.15 22.35 -15.38
C PHE A 292 5.40 23.63 -16.20
N GLN A 293 5.12 23.63 -17.50
CA GLN A 293 5.16 24.85 -18.31
C GLN A 293 3.96 25.77 -18.05
N SER A 294 2.81 25.21 -17.63
CA SER A 294 1.60 26.00 -17.34
C SER A 294 1.57 26.56 -15.92
N LEU A 295 2.30 25.96 -14.98
CA LEU A 295 2.50 26.52 -13.64
C LEU A 295 3.34 27.79 -13.75
N THR A 296 2.84 28.88 -13.17
CA THR A 296 3.72 30.04 -12.95
C THR A 296 4.76 29.67 -11.90
N THR A 297 5.94 30.30 -11.91
CA THR A 297 6.98 30.12 -10.87
C THR A 297 6.44 30.28 -9.44
N PHE A 298 5.31 30.97 -9.26
CA PHE A 298 4.64 31.09 -7.95
C PHE A 298 3.77 29.88 -7.58
N ASP A 299 3.12 29.25 -8.55
CA ASP A 299 2.30 28.06 -8.27
C ASP A 299 3.19 26.86 -7.90
N GLU A 300 4.37 26.76 -8.52
CA GLU A 300 5.42 25.81 -8.14
C GLU A 300 5.87 26.03 -6.68
N TYR A 301 6.19 27.29 -6.34
CA TYR A 301 6.56 27.71 -4.98
C TYR A 301 5.48 27.40 -3.94
N ALA A 302 4.22 27.75 -4.23
CA ALA A 302 3.10 27.50 -3.33
C ALA A 302 2.85 26.00 -3.12
N SER A 303 3.03 25.21 -4.19
CA SER A 303 2.91 23.75 -4.18
C SER A 303 3.99 23.09 -3.33
N GLU A 304 5.23 23.58 -3.44
CA GLU A 304 6.38 23.14 -2.63
C GLU A 304 6.15 23.42 -1.13
N ILE A 305 5.63 24.59 -0.78
CA ILE A 305 5.27 24.90 0.63
C ILE A 305 4.15 24.00 1.14
N ARG A 306 3.10 23.79 0.36
CA ARG A 306 1.94 22.99 0.78
C ARG A 306 2.29 21.51 0.98
N SER A 307 3.19 20.97 0.17
CA SER A 307 3.68 19.59 0.35
C SER A 307 4.51 19.45 1.63
N GLY A 308 5.12 20.53 2.11
CA GLY A 308 6.03 20.54 3.25
C GLY A 308 7.45 20.06 2.92
N MET A 309 7.69 19.72 1.66
CA MET A 309 8.95 19.20 1.14
C MET A 309 9.75 20.31 0.46
N LEU A 310 10.29 21.23 1.24
CA LEU A 310 11.07 22.35 0.71
C LEU A 310 12.49 21.94 0.32
N GLN A 311 12.93 22.38 -0.85
CA GLN A 311 14.31 22.29 -1.32
C GLN A 311 14.78 23.62 -1.91
N TRP A 312 16.09 23.79 -2.06
CA TRP A 312 16.61 24.95 -2.79
C TRP A 312 16.22 24.85 -4.27
N SER A 313 15.27 25.69 -4.65
CA SER A 313 14.73 25.82 -6.02
C SER A 313 14.78 27.30 -6.47
N PRO A 314 14.79 27.58 -7.79
CA PRO A 314 14.90 28.95 -8.29
C PRO A 314 13.90 29.98 -7.68
N PRO A 315 12.64 29.64 -7.37
CA PRO A 315 11.74 30.53 -6.62
C PRO A 315 12.30 30.98 -5.26
N HIS A 316 12.90 30.08 -4.48
CA HIS A 316 13.44 30.40 -3.16
C HIS A 316 14.63 31.36 -3.26
N GLU A 317 15.51 31.17 -4.25
CA GLU A 317 16.76 31.93 -4.38
C GLU A 317 16.62 33.25 -5.17
N SER A 318 15.65 33.35 -6.08
CA SER A 318 15.54 34.46 -7.02
C SER A 318 14.97 35.74 -6.41
N GLU A 319 15.77 36.81 -6.35
CA GLU A 319 15.27 38.12 -5.92
C GLU A 319 14.14 38.66 -6.81
N GLN A 320 14.17 38.34 -8.11
CA GLN A 320 13.15 38.79 -9.06
C GLN A 320 11.80 38.14 -8.77
N PHE A 321 11.83 36.85 -8.41
CA PHE A 321 10.64 36.12 -7.98
C PHE A 321 9.97 36.81 -6.79
N TRP A 322 10.74 37.10 -5.74
CA TRP A 322 10.24 37.74 -4.52
C TRP A 322 9.69 39.14 -4.78
N LYS A 323 10.38 39.96 -5.60
CA LYS A 323 9.87 41.30 -5.97
C LYS A 323 8.51 41.25 -6.65
N GLN A 324 8.23 40.22 -7.44
CA GLN A 324 7.00 40.11 -8.23
C GLN A 324 5.86 39.42 -7.48
N ASN A 325 6.17 38.46 -6.60
CA ASN A 325 5.16 37.55 -6.05
C ASN A 325 4.95 37.66 -4.55
N VAL A 326 5.74 38.46 -3.81
CA VAL A 326 5.65 38.53 -2.33
C VAL A 326 4.25 38.87 -1.82
N THR A 327 3.49 39.68 -2.55
CA THR A 327 2.12 40.06 -2.18
C THR A 327 1.16 38.88 -2.17
N LYS A 328 1.37 37.89 -3.05
CA LYS A 328 0.52 36.69 -3.17
C LYS A 328 0.65 35.76 -1.95
N LEU A 329 1.74 35.86 -1.16
CA LEU A 329 1.86 35.08 0.09
C LEU A 329 0.83 35.50 1.16
N ASN A 330 0.15 36.64 0.96
CA ASN A 330 -0.92 37.11 1.85
C ASN A 330 -2.29 36.52 1.52
N ASP A 331 -2.41 35.84 0.38
CA ASP A 331 -3.66 35.25 -0.07
C ASP A 331 -4.14 34.16 0.90
N GLN A 332 -5.44 33.87 0.85
CA GLN A 332 -6.09 32.83 1.68
C GLN A 332 -5.82 32.99 3.19
N GLY A 333 -5.67 34.24 3.65
CA GLY A 333 -5.41 34.53 5.05
C GLY A 333 -4.02 34.11 5.52
N HIS A 334 -3.01 34.32 4.68
CA HIS A 334 -1.60 34.02 4.94
C HIS A 334 -1.32 32.51 5.09
N GLU A 335 -2.01 31.67 4.30
CA GLU A 335 -1.89 30.20 4.35
C GLU A 335 -0.43 29.74 4.26
N LEU A 336 0.29 30.18 3.21
CA LEU A 336 1.67 29.77 2.95
C LEU A 336 2.62 30.18 4.09
N LEU A 337 2.47 31.39 4.63
CA LEU A 337 3.28 31.87 5.76
C LEU A 337 3.02 31.07 7.05
N LYS A 338 1.77 30.67 7.28
CA LYS A 338 1.41 29.79 8.41
C LYS A 338 2.00 28.41 8.24
N ILE A 339 2.01 27.86 7.03
CA ILE A 339 2.64 26.57 6.73
C ILE A 339 4.15 26.65 6.98
N LEU A 340 4.84 27.67 6.42
CA LEU A 340 6.27 27.89 6.67
C LEU A 340 6.57 27.99 8.18
N SER A 341 5.78 28.77 8.93
CA SER A 341 5.95 28.88 10.38
C SER A 341 5.74 27.56 11.12
N ARG A 342 4.81 26.71 10.66
CA ARG A 342 4.55 25.38 11.22
C ARG A 342 5.73 24.45 10.94
N LEU A 343 6.24 24.45 9.70
CA LEU A 343 7.39 23.62 9.30
C LEU A 343 8.62 23.88 10.17
N LEU A 344 8.88 25.14 10.56
CA LEU A 344 9.97 25.46 11.51
C LEU A 344 9.86 24.76 12.87
N SER A 345 8.66 24.36 13.28
CA SER A 345 8.42 23.70 14.58
C SER A 345 8.23 22.19 14.47
N THR A 346 7.80 21.69 13.32
CA THR A 346 7.42 20.28 13.14
C THR A 346 8.39 19.48 12.29
N SER A 347 9.17 20.13 11.42
CA SER A 347 10.14 19.43 10.56
C SER A 347 11.40 19.06 11.32
N SER A 348 11.95 17.89 10.99
CA SER A 348 13.28 17.45 11.44
C SER A 348 14.32 17.51 10.32
N ASP A 349 13.92 17.88 9.10
CA ASP A 349 14.83 18.02 7.96
C ASP A 349 15.50 19.39 7.97
N ASN A 350 16.84 19.40 8.08
CA ASN A 350 17.65 20.61 8.09
C ASN A 350 17.44 21.48 6.84
N THR A 351 17.26 20.88 5.67
CA THR A 351 17.04 21.61 4.41
C THR A 351 15.72 22.37 4.48
N VAL A 352 14.66 21.69 4.94
CA VAL A 352 13.33 22.30 5.07
C VAL A 352 13.35 23.46 6.07
N LEU A 353 14.04 23.29 7.20
CA LEU A 353 14.20 24.34 8.20
C LEU A 353 15.00 25.54 7.64
N ALA A 354 16.08 25.29 6.91
CA ALA A 354 16.91 26.32 6.30
C ALA A 354 16.14 27.14 5.25
N VAL A 355 15.46 26.47 4.31
CA VAL A 355 14.65 27.13 3.27
C VAL A 355 13.49 27.91 3.89
N ALA A 356 12.76 27.33 4.84
CA ALA A 356 11.64 28.02 5.49
C ALA A 356 12.10 29.27 6.26
N ALA A 357 13.23 29.20 6.97
CA ALA A 357 13.80 30.35 7.68
C ALA A 357 14.22 31.45 6.69
N HIS A 358 14.90 31.06 5.61
CA HIS A 358 15.32 31.96 4.54
C HIS A 358 14.14 32.72 3.93
N ASP A 359 13.09 31.99 3.55
CA ASP A 359 11.89 32.51 2.89
C ASP A 359 11.12 33.52 3.74
N LEU A 360 10.93 33.22 5.02
CA LEU A 360 10.33 34.17 5.97
C LEU A 360 11.18 35.44 6.08
N GLY A 361 12.51 35.32 6.01
CA GLY A 361 13.40 36.46 5.89
C GLY A 361 13.23 37.24 4.59
N GLN A 362 13.08 36.57 3.44
CA GLN A 362 12.82 37.24 2.15
C GLN A 362 11.49 37.97 2.14
N TYR A 363 10.43 37.36 2.68
CA TYR A 363 9.13 38.02 2.81
C TYR A 363 9.23 39.33 3.60
N VAL A 364 9.98 39.36 4.72
CA VAL A 364 10.24 40.60 5.48
C VAL A 364 11.01 41.64 4.66
N LYS A 365 11.98 41.21 3.85
CA LYS A 365 12.79 42.11 3.01
C LYS A 365 11.94 42.78 1.93
N TYR A 366 11.00 42.06 1.32
CA TYR A 366 10.26 42.51 0.14
C TYR A 366 8.83 42.99 0.41
N TYR A 367 8.24 42.67 1.57
CA TYR A 367 6.92 43.14 1.94
C TYR A 367 6.98 44.15 3.10
N PRO A 368 6.56 45.42 2.89
CA PRO A 368 6.69 46.48 3.90
C PRO A 368 6.10 46.15 5.29
N ASP A 369 4.92 45.51 5.32
CA ASP A 369 4.24 45.13 6.56
C ASP A 369 4.61 43.72 7.05
N GLY A 370 5.60 43.09 6.42
CA GLY A 370 5.92 41.67 6.65
C GLY A 370 6.35 41.36 8.08
N LYS A 371 7.02 42.31 8.75
CA LYS A 371 7.42 42.17 10.17
C LYS A 371 6.23 42.01 11.10
N LYS A 372 5.18 42.82 10.89
CA LYS A 372 3.98 42.82 11.73
C LYS A 372 3.21 41.51 11.52
N ILE A 373 3.01 41.13 10.27
CA ILE A 373 2.29 39.90 9.90
C ILE A 373 3.00 38.66 10.46
N LEU A 374 4.31 38.54 10.29
CA LEU A 374 5.03 37.37 10.80
C LEU A 374 5.16 37.35 12.34
N GLN A 375 5.07 38.51 12.99
CA GLN A 375 4.94 38.58 14.44
C GLN A 375 3.56 38.08 14.91
N GLU A 376 2.48 38.46 14.23
CA GLU A 376 1.12 37.99 14.51
C GLU A 376 0.95 36.48 14.28
N ILE A 377 1.61 35.93 13.26
CA ILE A 377 1.64 34.48 12.98
C ILE A 377 2.51 33.71 14.00
N GLY A 378 3.41 34.39 14.71
CA GLY A 378 4.37 33.79 15.64
C GLY A 378 5.64 33.24 14.99
N ALA A 379 5.82 33.44 13.69
CA ALA A 379 6.96 32.94 12.92
C ALA A 379 8.29 33.56 13.38
N LYS A 380 8.28 34.83 13.81
CA LYS A 380 9.48 35.54 14.31
C LYS A 380 10.16 34.78 15.46
N GLN A 381 9.37 34.30 16.43
CA GLN A 381 9.91 33.56 17.58
C GLN A 381 10.56 32.25 17.12
N ARG A 382 9.93 31.54 16.20
CA ARG A 382 10.44 30.27 15.66
C ARG A 382 11.76 30.44 14.91
N VAL A 383 11.88 31.49 14.09
CA VAL A 383 13.14 31.79 13.39
C VAL A 383 14.26 32.14 14.39
N MET A 384 13.94 32.86 15.48
CA MET A 384 14.94 33.18 16.53
C MET A 384 15.42 31.94 17.28
N GLU A 385 14.53 30.98 17.55
CA GLU A 385 14.89 29.69 18.18
C GLU A 385 15.92 28.90 17.34
N LEU A 386 15.89 29.03 16.01
CA LEU A 386 16.79 28.35 15.09
C LEU A 386 18.17 29.01 14.90
N MET A 387 18.40 30.21 15.45
CA MET A 387 19.71 30.87 15.40
C MET A 387 20.81 30.10 16.17
N THR A 388 20.43 29.20 17.05
CA THR A 388 21.34 28.33 17.80
C THR A 388 21.22 26.86 17.40
N HIS A 389 20.58 26.58 16.26
CA HIS A 389 20.46 25.21 15.75
C HIS A 389 21.83 24.56 15.53
N GLU A 390 21.93 23.25 15.72
CA GLU A 390 23.19 22.50 15.59
C GLU A 390 23.74 22.59 14.16
N ASP A 391 22.85 22.41 13.18
CA ASP A 391 23.18 22.50 11.76
C ASP A 391 23.63 23.92 11.34
N PRO A 392 24.81 24.07 10.70
CA PRO A 392 25.33 25.36 10.29
C PRO A 392 24.49 26.09 9.24
N GLU A 393 23.84 25.38 8.33
CA GLU A 393 23.05 25.98 7.23
C GLU A 393 21.74 26.53 7.77
N VAL A 394 21.05 25.77 8.63
CA VAL A 394 19.85 26.24 9.34
C VAL A 394 20.17 27.49 10.15
N ARG A 395 21.26 27.43 10.93
CA ARG A 395 21.71 28.55 11.76
C ARG A 395 22.04 29.79 10.92
N TYR A 396 22.75 29.62 9.81
CA TYR A 396 23.11 30.71 8.90
C TYR A 396 21.86 31.40 8.33
N ASN A 397 20.91 30.62 7.80
CA ASN A 397 19.68 31.17 7.22
C ASN A 397 18.78 31.83 8.27
N ALA A 398 18.68 31.26 9.48
CA ALA A 398 17.97 31.86 10.59
C ALA A 398 18.58 33.20 11.02
N LEU A 399 19.92 33.28 11.13
CA LEU A 399 20.62 34.52 11.45
C LEU A 399 20.37 35.62 10.40
N ILE A 400 20.44 35.28 9.12
CA ILE A 400 20.15 36.22 8.02
C ILE A 400 18.69 36.67 8.07
N ALA A 401 17.76 35.75 8.30
CA ALA A 401 16.35 36.09 8.42
C ALA A 401 16.11 37.07 9.56
N VAL A 402 16.65 36.80 10.76
CA VAL A 402 16.57 37.72 11.90
C VAL A 402 17.26 39.05 11.61
N GLN A 403 18.40 39.07 10.92
CA GLN A 403 19.04 40.31 10.49
C GLN A 403 18.10 41.16 9.62
N LYS A 404 17.36 40.55 8.69
CA LYS A 404 16.34 41.23 7.86
C LYS A 404 15.15 41.73 8.69
N TYR A 405 14.77 41.04 9.76
CA TYR A 405 13.78 41.56 10.73
C TYR A 405 14.28 42.79 11.48
N MET A 406 15.56 42.82 11.83
CA MET A 406 16.14 43.87 12.67
C MET A 406 16.59 45.09 11.85
N SER A 407 16.93 44.92 10.58
CA SER A 407 17.27 46.05 9.71
C SER A 407 16.03 46.87 9.36
N HIS A 408 16.13 48.19 9.46
CA HIS A 408 15.14 49.10 8.87
C HIS A 408 15.29 49.04 7.34
N ALA A 409 14.62 48.09 6.68
CA ALA A 409 14.44 48.15 5.24
C ALA A 409 13.39 49.23 4.97
N TRP A 410 13.84 50.35 4.41
CA TRP A 410 13.02 51.48 3.95
C TRP A 410 12.55 51.21 2.52
#